data_AF-A0A178AHJ7-F1
#
_entry.id   AF-A0A178AHJ7-F1
#
_cell.length_a   1.000
_cell.length_b   1.000
_cell.length_c   1.000
_cell.angle_alpha   90.00
_cell.angle_beta   90.00
_cell.angle_gamma   90.00
#
_symmetry.space_group_name_H-M   'P 1'
#
loop_
_entity.id
_entity.type
_entity.pdbx_description
1 polymer ?
#
loop_
_entity_poly.entity_id
_entity_poly.type
_entity_poly.pdbx_seq_one_letter_code
_entity_poly.pdbx_strand_id
1 'polypeptide(L)'
;MPSPIRTLHATCHCRATTLSFALPCTALPLPVHFCHCTICRKTHGTLFSTHAEIPCPDTNLSAMTSYKSSEHVTKWFCKICGAHMLDRVDGGEHLKWYVAVSLVDAEEEVWKYTGHHFVESTKDGGAAVMMGRIGGVEMGMWKERKIEGGGFYERGNWSLSESVAGADEVEEKGMLRAKCHCGGVDFWIALPDVDEARPEPPVTKNPSKWSGRHCVCNSCRTTTSSFISSWINISSSALQEKAKSPLISEDSACLGTTYKSAKDVSRTFCNVCGASVSYRREEGAGVLKIAAGLLEGRGSRAESRIEWIKEVHETEYARLPQATQAFALGVENAG
;
A
#
# COMPACT_ATOMS: atom_id res chain seq x y z
N MET A 1 29.10 -30.42 3.98
CA MET A 1 28.97 -29.65 2.72
C MET A 1 28.25 -28.36 3.05
N PRO A 2 28.69 -27.18 2.55
CA PRO A 2 27.94 -25.94 2.78
C PRO A 2 26.54 -26.07 2.18
N SER A 3 25.52 -25.54 2.88
CA SER A 3 24.14 -25.53 2.39
C SER A 3 24.07 -24.82 1.03
N PRO A 4 23.25 -25.30 0.07
CA PRO A 4 23.07 -24.62 -1.21
C PRO A 4 22.57 -23.19 -0.97
N ILE A 5 23.09 -22.24 -1.75
CA ILE A 5 22.72 -20.83 -1.71
C ILE A 5 21.74 -20.55 -2.85
N ARG A 6 20.70 -19.76 -2.57
CA ARG A 6 19.78 -19.21 -3.56
C ARG A 6 19.91 -17.69 -3.60
N THR A 7 20.05 -17.14 -4.80
CA THR A 7 20.05 -15.69 -5.04
C THR A 7 18.69 -15.26 -5.57
N LEU A 8 18.06 -14.28 -4.92
CA LEU A 8 16.79 -13.69 -5.31
C LEU A 8 17.01 -12.26 -5.81
N HIS A 9 16.14 -11.80 -6.70
CA HIS A 9 16.21 -10.46 -7.30
C HIS A 9 14.90 -9.72 -7.09
N ALA A 10 14.98 -8.42 -6.79
CA ALA A 10 13.84 -7.54 -6.78
C ALA A 10 14.03 -6.40 -7.78
N THR A 11 13.02 -6.12 -8.58
CA THR A 11 13.09 -5.12 -9.66
C THR A 11 11.92 -4.15 -9.58
N CYS A 12 12.20 -2.85 -9.71
CA CYS A 12 11.17 -1.82 -9.73
C CYS A 12 10.30 -1.91 -10.99
N HIS A 13 9.13 -1.26 -10.98
CA HIS A 13 8.19 -1.32 -12.12
C HIS A 13 8.82 -0.95 -13.48
N CYS A 14 9.57 0.16 -13.53
CA CYS A 14 10.21 0.61 -14.77
C CYS A 14 11.54 -0.13 -15.09
N ARG A 15 11.94 -1.09 -14.27
CA ARG A 15 13.18 -1.89 -14.40
C ARG A 15 14.49 -1.11 -14.37
N ALA A 16 14.46 0.18 -14.04
CA ALA A 16 15.67 1.00 -13.90
C ALA A 16 16.51 0.65 -12.68
N THR A 17 15.95 -0.08 -11.71
CA THR A 17 16.65 -0.52 -10.51
C THR A 17 16.31 -1.98 -10.22
N THR A 18 17.36 -2.77 -10.05
CA THR A 18 17.30 -4.15 -9.56
C THR A 18 18.25 -4.26 -8.38
N LEU A 19 17.85 -4.99 -7.35
CA LEU A 19 18.71 -5.44 -6.26
C LEU A 19 18.74 -6.96 -6.22
N SER A 20 19.79 -7.52 -5.64
CA SER A 20 19.88 -8.96 -5.37
C SER A 20 20.28 -9.25 -3.94
N PHE A 21 19.92 -10.42 -3.43
CA PHE A 21 20.33 -10.90 -2.12
C PHE A 21 20.43 -12.43 -2.14
N ALA A 22 21.46 -12.96 -1.47
CA ALA A 22 21.77 -14.38 -1.43
C ALA A 22 21.55 -14.94 -0.03
N LEU A 23 20.91 -16.10 0.06
CA LEU A 23 20.60 -16.77 1.32
C LEU A 23 20.76 -18.29 1.21
N PRO A 24 21.13 -19.00 2.29
CA PRO A 24 21.07 -20.45 2.32
C PRO A 24 19.63 -20.93 2.07
N CYS A 25 19.45 -22.00 1.30
CA CYS A 25 18.13 -22.60 1.09
C CYS A 25 17.48 -23.04 2.42
N THR A 26 18.28 -23.32 3.45
CA THR A 26 17.81 -23.66 4.81
C THR A 26 17.19 -22.48 5.56
N ALA A 27 17.36 -21.24 5.08
CA ALA A 27 16.71 -20.05 5.64
C ALA A 27 15.30 -19.83 5.07
N LEU A 28 14.91 -20.58 4.03
CA LEU A 28 13.59 -20.50 3.43
C LEU A 28 12.58 -21.40 4.17
N PRO A 29 11.29 -21.00 4.22
CA PRO A 29 10.73 -19.72 3.76
C PRO A 29 11.08 -18.52 4.69
N LEU A 30 11.23 -17.33 4.11
CA LEU A 30 11.50 -16.09 4.84
C LEU A 30 10.23 -15.53 5.50
N PRO A 31 10.32 -15.04 6.75
CA PRO A 31 9.19 -14.42 7.43
C PRO A 31 8.76 -13.11 6.74
N VAL A 32 7.46 -13.00 6.45
CA VAL A 32 6.82 -11.82 5.86
C VAL A 32 5.79 -11.26 6.83
N HIS A 33 5.91 -9.97 7.11
CA HIS A 33 4.94 -9.25 7.94
C HIS A 33 4.14 -8.25 7.11
N PHE A 34 2.90 -8.02 7.53
CA PHE A 34 2.06 -6.94 7.02
C PHE A 34 2.09 -5.78 8.00
N CYS A 35 2.65 -4.64 7.60
CA CYS A 35 2.70 -3.46 8.45
C CYS A 35 1.56 -2.51 8.11
N HIS A 36 0.73 -2.20 9.12
CA HIS A 36 -0.42 -1.32 8.98
C HIS A 36 -0.19 0.07 9.56
N CYS A 37 1.03 0.41 10.00
CA CYS A 37 1.27 1.72 10.62
C CYS A 37 1.00 2.87 9.64
N THR A 38 0.65 4.04 10.17
CA THR A 38 0.35 5.24 9.36
C THR A 38 1.51 5.58 8.40
N ILE A 39 2.77 5.46 8.85
CA ILE A 39 3.95 5.71 8.01
C ILE A 39 3.94 4.80 6.78
N CYS A 40 3.82 3.49 6.96
CA CYS A 40 3.84 2.54 5.84
C CYS A 40 2.68 2.76 4.88
N ARG A 41 1.46 3.00 5.38
CA ARG A 41 0.31 3.29 4.51
C ARG A 41 0.54 4.55 3.68
N LYS A 42 1.04 5.61 4.32
CA LYS A 42 1.22 6.94 3.73
C LYS A 42 2.45 7.05 2.83
N THR A 43 3.47 6.21 3.00
CA THR A 43 4.63 6.13 2.09
C THR A 43 4.40 5.18 0.93
N HIS A 44 3.57 4.15 1.05
CA HIS A 44 3.27 3.26 -0.08
C HIS A 44 2.03 3.71 -0.89
N GLY A 45 1.11 4.45 -0.26
CA GLY A 45 -0.21 4.74 -0.82
C GLY A 45 -1.18 3.56 -0.73
N THR A 46 -0.87 2.56 0.08
CA THR A 46 -1.65 1.31 0.23
C THR A 46 -2.20 1.16 1.64
N LEU A 47 -3.16 0.25 1.83
CA LEU A 47 -3.76 0.00 3.15
C LEU A 47 -2.79 -0.65 4.15
N PHE A 48 -1.69 -1.21 3.65
CA PHE A 48 -0.60 -1.82 4.42
C PHE A 48 0.62 -2.01 3.52
N SER A 49 1.79 -2.33 4.10
CA SER A 49 2.97 -2.76 3.35
C SER A 49 3.30 -4.23 3.63
N THR A 50 3.98 -4.90 2.69
CA THR A 50 4.34 -6.32 2.78
C THR A 50 5.84 -6.48 2.59
N HIS A 51 6.56 -6.80 3.67
CA HIS A 51 8.01 -6.83 3.66
C HIS A 51 8.58 -8.09 4.31
N ALA A 52 9.72 -8.54 3.78
CA ALA A 52 10.53 -9.61 4.34
C ALA A 52 11.88 -9.08 4.80
N GLU A 53 12.38 -9.54 5.94
CA GLU A 53 13.76 -9.28 6.35
C GLU A 53 14.73 -10.03 5.44
N ILE A 54 15.77 -9.36 4.97
CA ILE A 54 16.78 -9.93 4.08
C ILE A 54 18.19 -9.59 4.57
N PRO A 55 19.22 -10.33 4.13
CA PRO A 55 20.61 -9.88 4.26
C PRO A 55 20.82 -8.52 3.58
N CYS A 56 21.97 -7.88 3.86
CA CYS A 56 22.36 -6.68 3.14
C CYS A 56 22.32 -6.95 1.62
N PRO A 57 21.48 -6.25 0.85
CA PRO A 57 21.35 -6.50 -0.58
C PRO A 57 22.55 -5.94 -1.34
N ASP A 58 22.87 -6.58 -2.46
CA ASP A 58 23.74 -6.01 -3.49
C ASP A 58 22.91 -5.06 -4.35
N THR A 59 23.17 -3.75 -4.20
CA THR A 59 22.45 -2.68 -4.90
C THR A 59 23.20 -1.36 -4.83
N ASN A 60 23.00 -0.51 -5.84
CA ASN A 60 23.46 0.88 -5.81
C ASN A 60 22.39 1.79 -5.20
N LEU A 61 22.50 2.07 -3.89
CA LEU A 61 21.56 2.94 -3.18
C LEU A 61 21.48 4.37 -3.75
N SER A 62 22.56 4.88 -4.37
CA SER A 62 22.58 6.24 -4.95
C SER A 62 21.72 6.36 -6.21
N ALA A 63 21.37 5.24 -6.85
CA ALA A 63 20.46 5.19 -8.00
C ALA A 63 18.99 5.37 -7.60
N MET A 64 18.66 5.25 -6.31
CA MET A 64 17.33 5.43 -5.74
C MET A 64 17.21 6.74 -4.97
N THR A 65 15.99 7.16 -4.64
CA THR A 65 15.76 8.23 -3.66
C THR A 65 15.68 7.61 -2.28
N SER A 66 16.48 8.12 -1.35
CA SER A 66 16.40 7.77 0.08
C SER A 66 15.43 8.69 0.81
N TYR A 67 14.61 8.14 1.69
CA TYR A 67 13.68 8.89 2.52
C TYR A 67 13.77 8.42 3.98
N LYS A 68 14.17 9.34 4.88
CA LYS A 68 14.18 9.07 6.33
C LYS A 68 12.75 9.20 6.86
N SER A 69 12.07 8.06 6.96
CA SER A 69 10.65 7.97 7.34
C SER A 69 10.41 8.06 8.84
N SER A 70 11.44 7.80 9.65
CA SER A 70 11.46 8.01 11.10
C SER A 70 12.90 8.20 11.55
N GLU A 71 13.12 8.38 12.86
CA GLU A 71 14.48 8.47 13.41
C GLU A 71 15.37 7.28 13.02
N HIS A 72 14.79 6.07 12.97
CA HIS A 72 15.50 4.81 12.79
C HIS A 72 15.29 4.14 11.43
N VAL A 73 14.36 4.62 10.59
CA VAL A 73 13.99 3.91 9.34
C VAL A 73 14.25 4.78 8.12
N THR A 74 15.15 4.31 7.26
CA THR A 74 15.37 4.86 5.92
C THR A 74 14.75 3.94 4.88
N LYS A 75 14.02 4.52 3.93
CA LYS A 75 13.38 3.83 2.81
C LYS A 75 14.04 4.23 1.50
N TRP A 76 14.09 3.34 0.53
CA TRP A 76 14.56 3.63 -0.83
C TRP A 76 13.51 3.29 -1.86
N PHE A 77 13.25 4.24 -2.77
CA PHE A 77 12.31 4.07 -3.86
C PHE A 77 12.91 4.50 -5.19
N CYS A 78 12.38 3.94 -6.28
CA CYS A 78 12.84 4.25 -7.63
C CYS A 78 12.51 5.70 -8.01
N LYS A 79 13.52 6.44 -8.48
CA LYS A 79 13.41 7.84 -8.93
C LYS A 79 12.43 8.07 -10.08
N ILE A 80 12.17 7.02 -10.87
CA ILE A 80 11.38 7.10 -12.11
C ILE A 80 9.94 6.65 -11.88
N CYS A 81 9.72 5.53 -11.19
CA CYS A 81 8.38 4.94 -11.04
C CYS A 81 7.79 5.01 -9.62
N GLY A 82 8.55 5.50 -8.63
CA GLY A 82 8.09 5.62 -7.24
C GLY A 82 8.03 4.31 -6.45
N ALA A 83 8.35 3.17 -7.06
CA ALA A 83 8.30 1.87 -6.38
C ALA A 83 9.27 1.81 -5.19
N HIS A 84 8.74 1.57 -3.99
CA HIS A 84 9.50 1.33 -2.77
C HIS A 84 10.15 -0.05 -2.80
N MET A 85 11.47 -0.07 -2.85
CA MET A 85 12.25 -1.30 -3.04
C MET A 85 12.70 -1.91 -1.70
N LEU A 86 13.17 -1.05 -0.80
CA LEU A 86 14.03 -1.45 0.30
C LEU A 86 13.87 -0.51 1.48
N ASP A 87 13.85 -1.07 2.69
CA ASP A 87 13.94 -0.34 3.94
C ASP A 87 15.18 -0.80 4.72
N ARG A 88 15.76 0.11 5.49
CA ARG A 88 16.80 -0.17 6.48
C ARG A 88 16.34 0.37 7.82
N VAL A 89 16.34 -0.49 8.82
CA VAL A 89 16.02 -0.16 10.21
C VAL A 89 17.30 -0.19 11.02
N ASP A 90 17.59 0.91 11.69
CA ASP A 90 18.68 1.03 12.66
C ASP A 90 18.16 0.58 14.04
N GLY A 91 18.55 -0.63 14.45
CA GLY A 91 18.20 -1.21 15.75
C GLY A 91 19.25 -0.95 16.83
N GLY A 92 20.20 -0.04 16.62
CA GLY A 92 21.34 0.16 17.50
C GLY A 92 22.50 -0.77 17.13
N GLU A 93 22.56 -1.96 17.73
CA GLU A 93 23.70 -2.89 17.55
C GLU A 93 23.76 -3.49 16.13
N HIS A 94 22.61 -3.62 15.47
CA HIS A 94 22.50 -4.26 14.16
C HIS A 94 21.56 -3.50 13.22
N LEU A 95 21.95 -3.42 11.95
CA LEU A 95 21.12 -2.91 10.86
C LEU A 95 20.29 -4.07 10.27
N LYS A 96 18.98 -3.87 10.16
CA LYS A 96 18.08 -4.82 9.51
C LYS A 96 17.63 -4.27 8.15
N TRP A 97 17.64 -5.11 7.13
CA TRP A 97 17.18 -4.76 5.78
C TRP A 97 15.86 -5.46 5.46
N TYR A 98 14.94 -4.76 4.81
CA TYR A 98 13.64 -5.29 4.43
C TYR A 98 13.34 -5.00 2.97
N VAL A 99 12.94 -6.03 2.21
CA VAL A 99 12.56 -5.90 0.80
C VAL A 99 11.06 -5.93 0.63
N ALA A 100 10.53 -5.14 -0.31
CA ALA A 100 9.13 -5.22 -0.71
C ALA A 100 8.87 -6.53 -1.47
N VAL A 101 8.12 -7.46 -0.86
CA VAL A 101 7.93 -8.83 -1.36
C VAL A 101 7.35 -8.86 -2.77
N SER A 102 6.45 -7.93 -3.10
CA SER A 102 5.76 -7.87 -4.39
C SER A 102 6.67 -7.55 -5.58
N LEU A 103 7.91 -7.12 -5.33
CA LEU A 103 8.91 -6.79 -6.34
C LEU A 103 9.94 -7.90 -6.55
N VAL A 104 9.96 -8.90 -5.66
CA VAL A 104 10.88 -10.03 -5.75
C VAL A 104 10.35 -11.01 -6.79
N ASP A 105 11.18 -11.41 -7.74
CA ASP A 105 10.85 -12.45 -8.71
C ASP A 105 11.10 -13.83 -8.08
N ALA A 106 10.13 -14.26 -7.28
CA ALA A 106 10.10 -15.56 -6.62
C ALA A 106 8.67 -16.11 -6.56
N GLU A 107 8.57 -17.41 -6.39
CA GLU A 107 7.33 -18.11 -6.05
C GLU A 107 6.88 -17.79 -4.61
N GLU A 108 5.59 -18.00 -4.33
CA GLU A 108 5.01 -17.64 -3.03
C GLU A 108 5.59 -18.47 -1.87
N GLU A 109 6.04 -19.68 -2.15
CA GLU A 109 6.62 -20.65 -1.21
C GLU A 109 7.94 -20.17 -0.59
N VAL A 110 8.56 -19.13 -1.14
CA VAL A 110 9.71 -18.44 -0.53
C VAL A 110 9.28 -17.66 0.72
N TRP A 111 7.99 -17.39 0.91
CA TRP A 111 7.45 -16.54 1.95
C TRP A 111 6.67 -17.32 3.00
N LYS A 112 6.85 -16.91 4.26
CA LYS A 112 6.06 -17.38 5.39
C LYS A 112 5.37 -16.19 6.03
N TYR A 113 4.07 -16.05 5.81
CA TYR A 113 3.29 -14.98 6.43
C TYR A 113 3.23 -15.14 7.95
N THR A 114 3.63 -14.10 8.68
CA THR A 114 3.72 -14.12 10.15
C THR A 114 2.66 -13.29 10.85
N GLY A 115 1.87 -12.52 10.10
CA GLY A 115 0.70 -11.77 10.58
C GLY A 115 0.81 -10.25 10.44
N HIS A 116 -0.09 -9.55 11.12
CA HIS A 116 -0.38 -8.12 10.95
C HIS A 116 0.10 -7.29 12.13
N HIS A 117 0.98 -6.33 11.86
CA HIS A 117 1.59 -5.45 12.86
C HIS A 117 1.00 -4.05 12.78
N PHE A 118 0.98 -3.34 13.90
CA PHE A 118 0.51 -1.95 14.00
C PHE A 118 -0.95 -1.76 13.57
N VAL A 119 -1.80 -2.75 13.83
CA VAL A 119 -3.21 -2.73 13.40
C VAL A 119 -3.97 -1.59 14.10
N GLU A 120 -3.59 -1.21 15.31
CA GLU A 120 -4.22 -0.08 16.05
C GLU A 120 -4.16 1.23 15.25
N SER A 121 -3.08 1.45 14.48
CA SER A 121 -2.95 2.65 13.64
C SER A 121 -4.02 2.76 12.56
N THR A 122 -4.74 1.68 12.25
CA THR A 122 -5.84 1.68 11.28
C THR A 122 -7.13 2.20 11.88
N LYS A 123 -7.30 2.08 13.21
CA LYS A 123 -8.55 2.31 13.96
C LYS A 123 -9.71 1.39 13.56
N ASP A 124 -9.82 0.96 12.31
CA ASP A 124 -10.90 0.11 11.80
C ASP A 124 -10.47 -1.34 11.51
N GLY A 125 -9.22 -1.71 11.84
CA GLY A 125 -8.60 -2.96 11.47
C GLY A 125 -8.00 -2.99 10.05
N GLY A 126 -8.21 -1.93 9.26
CA GLY A 126 -7.67 -1.78 7.91
C GLY A 126 -7.91 -2.99 7.02
N ALA A 127 -6.90 -3.40 6.27
CA ALA A 127 -6.97 -4.63 5.47
C ALA A 127 -6.68 -5.90 6.30
N ALA A 128 -6.28 -5.78 7.58
CA ALA A 128 -5.96 -6.94 8.41
C ALA A 128 -7.20 -7.82 8.62
N VAL A 129 -8.36 -7.20 8.83
CA VAL A 129 -9.64 -7.92 9.01
C VAL A 129 -10.07 -8.71 7.77
N MET A 130 -9.55 -8.38 6.58
CA MET A 130 -9.77 -9.12 5.33
C MET A 130 -8.75 -10.24 5.13
N MET A 131 -7.71 -10.34 5.96
CA MET A 131 -6.61 -11.30 5.81
C MET A 131 -6.36 -12.13 7.07
N GLY A 132 -7.40 -12.40 7.85
CA GLY A 132 -7.27 -13.14 9.12
C GLY A 132 -6.82 -14.61 8.97
N ARG A 133 -6.86 -15.19 7.77
CA ARG A 133 -6.37 -16.56 7.50
C ARG A 133 -5.74 -16.65 6.13
N ILE A 134 -4.47 -17.06 6.05
CA ILE A 134 -3.73 -17.23 4.79
C ILE A 134 -3.18 -18.65 4.72
N GLY A 135 -3.42 -19.38 3.62
CA GLY A 135 -2.93 -20.75 3.46
C GLY A 135 -3.38 -21.70 4.58
N GLY A 136 -4.59 -21.50 5.13
CA GLY A 136 -5.11 -22.26 6.28
C GLY A 136 -4.61 -21.81 7.65
N VAL A 137 -3.63 -20.92 7.72
CA VAL A 137 -3.02 -20.41 8.96
C VAL A 137 -3.73 -19.16 9.45
N GLU A 138 -4.13 -19.13 10.72
CA GLU A 138 -4.69 -17.93 11.38
C GLU A 138 -3.59 -16.87 11.57
N MET A 139 -3.83 -15.66 11.06
CA MET A 139 -2.88 -14.55 11.13
C MET A 139 -3.11 -13.75 12.41
N GLY A 140 -2.06 -13.60 13.21
CA GLY A 140 -2.12 -12.74 14.39
C GLY A 140 -2.27 -11.27 14.02
N MET A 141 -2.97 -10.50 14.87
CA MET A 141 -3.16 -9.06 14.73
C MET A 141 -2.65 -8.34 15.99
N TRP A 142 -1.56 -7.58 15.85
CA TRP A 142 -0.95 -6.85 16.96
C TRP A 142 -1.25 -5.36 16.87
N LYS A 143 -1.57 -4.74 18.02
CA LYS A 143 -1.76 -3.29 18.17
C LYS A 143 -0.54 -2.52 17.68
N GLU A 144 0.65 -3.06 17.98
CA GLU A 144 1.96 -2.50 17.63
C GLU A 144 2.83 -3.56 16.93
N ARG A 145 4.17 -3.43 17.02
CA ARG A 145 5.09 -4.48 16.57
C ARG A 145 4.97 -5.68 17.51
N LYS A 146 4.85 -6.88 16.96
CA LYS A 146 5.04 -8.12 17.72
C LYS A 146 6.44 -8.14 18.35
N ILE A 147 6.52 -8.39 19.65
CA ILE A 147 7.79 -8.59 20.38
C ILE A 147 8.39 -9.93 19.94
N GLU A 148 9.71 -9.94 19.68
CA GLU A 148 10.44 -11.16 19.31
C GLU A 148 10.38 -12.20 20.46
N GLY A 149 10.17 -13.48 20.11
CA GLY A 149 10.08 -14.59 21.08
C GLY A 149 8.72 -15.30 21.15
N GLY A 150 7.66 -14.70 20.60
CA GLY A 150 6.34 -15.33 20.47
C GLY A 150 6.24 -16.27 19.26
N GLY A 151 5.50 -17.38 19.38
CA GLY A 151 5.30 -18.36 18.30
C GLY A 151 4.64 -17.74 17.06
N PHE A 152 4.99 -18.21 15.86
CA PHE A 152 4.55 -17.64 14.57
C PHE A 152 3.03 -17.49 14.37
N TYR A 153 2.20 -18.14 15.20
CA TYR A 153 0.75 -18.25 15.02
C TYR A 153 -0.05 -17.83 16.27
N GLU A 154 0.49 -16.91 17.05
CA GLU A 154 -0.26 -16.25 18.13
C GLU A 154 -1.35 -15.33 17.56
N ARG A 155 -2.53 -15.28 18.20
CA ARG A 155 -3.68 -14.46 17.77
C ARG A 155 -3.40 -12.95 17.76
N GLY A 156 -2.40 -12.48 18.52
CA GLY A 156 -2.14 -11.06 18.73
C GLY A 156 -3.05 -10.43 19.79
N ASN A 157 -2.88 -9.13 20.02
CA ASN A 157 -3.54 -8.36 21.09
C ASN A 157 -4.50 -7.27 20.57
N TRP A 158 -4.85 -7.30 19.28
CA TRP A 158 -5.82 -6.39 18.68
C TRP A 158 -7.14 -7.12 18.38
N SER A 159 -8.27 -6.42 18.56
CA SER A 159 -9.59 -6.93 18.19
C SER A 159 -10.51 -5.79 17.70
N LEU A 160 -11.43 -6.10 16.79
CA LEU A 160 -12.32 -5.12 16.15
C LEU A 160 -13.28 -4.43 17.14
N SER A 161 -13.64 -5.10 18.24
CA SER A 161 -14.58 -4.57 19.24
C SER A 161 -14.04 -3.35 20.01
N GLU A 162 -12.73 -3.12 20.02
CA GLU A 162 -12.10 -2.08 20.84
C GLU A 162 -11.97 -0.72 20.12
N SER A 163 -12.23 -0.63 18.81
CA SER A 163 -11.70 0.47 18.00
C SER A 163 -12.74 1.30 17.21
N VAL A 164 -14.04 1.19 17.50
CA VAL A 164 -15.10 1.97 16.81
C VAL A 164 -15.54 3.23 17.58
N ALA A 165 -15.09 3.41 18.83
CA ALA A 165 -15.41 4.56 19.66
C ALA A 165 -14.30 5.62 19.60
N GLY A 166 -14.55 6.76 18.94
CA GLY A 166 -13.77 7.99 19.18
C GLY A 166 -12.77 8.41 18.09
N ALA A 167 -12.92 7.98 16.84
CA ALA A 167 -12.18 8.63 15.75
C ALA A 167 -12.91 9.93 15.36
N ASP A 168 -12.55 11.04 16.03
CA ASP A 168 -13.01 12.38 15.66
C ASP A 168 -12.68 12.64 14.19
N GLU A 169 -13.70 13.03 13.43
CA GLU A 169 -13.53 13.51 12.08
C GLU A 169 -12.80 14.85 12.12
N VAL A 170 -11.68 14.96 11.40
CA VAL A 170 -11.19 16.29 11.00
C VAL A 170 -12.07 16.73 9.83
N GLU A 171 -13.35 16.98 10.13
CA GLU A 171 -14.37 17.40 9.19
C GLU A 171 -14.23 18.90 8.95
N GLU A 172 -13.27 19.29 8.10
CA GLU A 172 -13.39 20.58 7.45
C GLU A 172 -14.34 20.44 6.26
N LYS A 173 -15.58 20.94 6.41
CA LYS A 173 -16.55 21.17 5.32
C LYS A 173 -17.01 19.94 4.52
N GLY A 174 -17.03 18.75 5.13
CA GLY A 174 -17.55 17.53 4.49
C GLY A 174 -16.67 16.98 3.36
N MET A 175 -15.40 17.36 3.29
CA MET A 175 -14.43 16.83 2.31
C MET A 175 -13.55 15.73 2.92
N LEU A 176 -13.01 14.84 2.09
CA LEU A 176 -12.06 13.80 2.49
C LEU A 176 -10.63 14.25 2.16
N ARG A 177 -9.75 14.34 3.15
CA ARG A 177 -8.34 14.69 2.92
C ARG A 177 -7.54 13.50 2.43
N ALA A 178 -6.64 13.74 1.48
CA ALA A 178 -5.61 12.81 1.05
C ALA A 178 -4.24 13.46 1.24
N LYS A 179 -3.39 12.79 2.03
CA LYS A 179 -2.09 13.31 2.44
C LYS A 179 -1.04 12.21 2.46
N CYS A 180 0.15 12.47 1.93
CA CYS A 180 1.30 11.57 2.02
C CYS A 180 2.11 11.80 3.30
N HIS A 181 3.08 10.92 3.57
CA HIS A 181 3.82 10.96 4.83
C HIS A 181 4.63 12.26 5.03
N CYS A 182 5.29 12.79 3.98
CA CYS A 182 6.07 14.03 4.11
C CYS A 182 5.23 15.31 4.07
N GLY A 183 3.92 15.23 3.77
CA GLY A 183 3.04 16.38 3.59
C GLY A 183 3.23 17.15 2.26
N GLY A 184 4.14 16.72 1.37
CA GLY A 184 4.33 17.34 0.06
C GLY A 184 3.20 17.06 -0.95
N VAL A 185 2.38 16.04 -0.67
CA VAL A 185 1.10 15.77 -1.30
C VAL A 185 0.05 15.90 -0.22
N ASP A 186 -0.85 16.88 -0.36
CA ASP A 186 -1.86 17.22 0.64
C ASP A 186 -3.00 17.95 -0.06
N PHE A 187 -4.12 17.26 -0.26
CA PHE A 187 -5.28 17.82 -0.97
C PHE A 187 -6.59 17.28 -0.41
N TRP A 188 -7.68 17.91 -0.79
CA TRP A 188 -9.03 17.57 -0.35
C TRP A 188 -9.86 17.06 -1.53
N ILE A 189 -10.73 16.09 -1.25
CA ILE A 189 -11.62 15.43 -2.20
C ILE A 189 -13.05 15.78 -1.77
N ALA A 190 -13.80 16.44 -2.64
CA ALA A 190 -15.21 16.71 -2.42
C ALA A 190 -16.04 15.42 -2.42
N LEU A 191 -17.25 15.48 -1.86
CA LEU A 191 -18.21 14.38 -1.96
C LEU A 191 -18.67 14.22 -3.42
N PRO A 192 -19.12 13.01 -3.80
CA PRO A 192 -19.77 12.84 -5.10
C PRO A 192 -21.00 13.74 -5.17
N ASP A 193 -21.13 14.49 -6.26
CA ASP A 193 -22.41 15.11 -6.60
C ASP A 193 -23.37 14.01 -7.07
N VAL A 194 -24.61 14.06 -6.61
CA VAL A 194 -25.66 13.11 -7.02
C VAL A 194 -26.00 13.23 -8.50
N ASP A 195 -25.77 14.41 -9.09
CA ASP A 195 -26.09 14.72 -10.48
C ASP A 195 -24.89 14.58 -11.44
N GLU A 196 -23.68 14.31 -10.93
CA GLU A 196 -22.51 14.08 -11.79
C GLU A 196 -22.52 12.69 -12.45
N ALA A 197 -22.22 12.66 -13.74
CA ALA A 197 -22.04 11.42 -14.49
C ALA A 197 -20.91 10.59 -13.87
N ARG A 198 -21.23 9.38 -13.40
CA ARG A 198 -20.26 8.54 -12.68
C ARG A 198 -19.26 7.93 -13.64
N PRO A 199 -17.95 8.13 -13.40
CA PRO A 199 -17.03 8.14 -14.53
C PRO A 199 -16.52 6.74 -14.94
N GLU A 200 -16.87 5.63 -14.26
CA GLU A 200 -16.65 4.25 -14.73
C GLU A 200 -17.32 3.23 -13.78
N PRO A 201 -17.79 2.06 -14.26
CA PRO A 201 -18.12 0.93 -13.39
C PRO A 201 -16.87 0.45 -12.60
N PRO A 202 -17.04 -0.02 -11.36
CA PRO A 202 -18.31 -0.27 -10.69
C PRO A 202 -18.84 0.99 -10.01
N VAL A 203 -20.14 1.22 -10.21
CA VAL A 203 -20.88 2.32 -9.60
C VAL A 203 -21.29 1.93 -8.18
N THR A 204 -21.13 2.84 -7.22
CA THR A 204 -21.55 2.66 -5.82
C THR A 204 -23.07 2.48 -5.71
N LYS A 205 -23.53 1.64 -4.78
CA LYS A 205 -24.95 1.56 -4.42
C LYS A 205 -25.37 2.78 -3.62
N ASN A 206 -24.46 3.36 -2.84
CA ASN A 206 -24.67 4.60 -2.11
C ASN A 206 -24.19 5.80 -2.95
N PRO A 207 -25.12 6.68 -3.39
CA PRO A 207 -24.76 7.80 -4.25
C PRO A 207 -23.89 8.87 -3.57
N SER A 208 -23.85 8.90 -2.24
CA SER A 208 -23.04 9.85 -1.46
C SER A 208 -21.62 9.35 -1.17
N LYS A 209 -21.21 8.18 -1.71
CA LYS A 209 -19.88 7.60 -1.52
C LYS A 209 -19.16 7.39 -2.84
N TRP A 210 -17.83 7.54 -2.81
CA TRP A 210 -16.95 7.15 -3.90
C TRP A 210 -16.74 5.63 -3.92
N SER A 211 -16.52 5.03 -5.10
CA SER A 211 -16.22 3.59 -5.18
C SER A 211 -14.75 3.32 -4.88
N GLY A 212 -14.49 2.33 -4.02
CA GLY A 212 -13.16 1.81 -3.73
C GLY A 212 -13.00 0.40 -4.30
N ARG A 213 -11.88 0.12 -4.97
CA ARG A 213 -11.60 -1.21 -5.53
C ARG A 213 -10.18 -1.65 -5.21
N HIS A 214 -10.01 -2.95 -4.99
CA HIS A 214 -8.73 -3.59 -4.81
C HIS A 214 -8.25 -4.20 -6.13
N CYS A 215 -6.96 -4.07 -6.44
CA CYS A 215 -6.35 -4.59 -7.66
C CYS A 215 -5.03 -5.28 -7.34
N VAL A 216 -4.80 -6.42 -7.99
CA VAL A 216 -3.60 -7.26 -7.80
C VAL A 216 -2.77 -7.44 -9.09
N CYS A 217 -3.09 -6.66 -10.14
CA CYS A 217 -2.40 -6.77 -11.42
C CYS A 217 -0.89 -6.44 -11.32
N ASN A 218 -0.12 -6.90 -12.32
CA ASN A 218 1.33 -6.71 -12.38
C ASN A 218 1.77 -5.24 -12.23
N SER A 219 1.09 -4.31 -12.92
CA SER A 219 1.43 -2.88 -12.87
C SER A 219 1.12 -2.27 -11.51
N CYS A 220 -0.07 -2.51 -10.96
CA CYS A 220 -0.45 -1.99 -9.64
C CYS A 220 0.49 -2.49 -8.54
N ARG A 221 0.74 -3.81 -8.46
CA ARG A 221 1.57 -4.34 -7.37
C ARG A 221 3.02 -3.84 -7.41
N THR A 222 3.57 -3.65 -8.62
CA THR A 222 4.99 -3.28 -8.78
C THR A 222 5.21 -1.79 -8.64
N THR A 223 4.17 -0.97 -8.84
CA THR A 223 4.25 0.48 -8.64
C THR A 223 4.02 0.85 -7.18
N THR A 224 3.05 0.23 -6.51
CA THR A 224 2.78 0.49 -5.09
C THR A 224 3.64 -0.35 -4.13
N SER A 225 4.38 -1.33 -4.66
CA SER A 225 5.23 -2.22 -3.86
C SER A 225 4.46 -2.95 -2.75
N SER A 226 3.26 -3.40 -3.12
CA SER A 226 2.34 -4.18 -2.29
C SER A 226 1.61 -5.14 -3.21
N PHE A 227 1.37 -6.38 -2.78
CA PHE A 227 0.66 -7.35 -3.63
C PHE A 227 -0.82 -6.99 -3.86
N ILE A 228 -1.37 -6.11 -3.03
CA ILE A 228 -2.69 -5.48 -3.21
C ILE A 228 -2.52 -3.96 -3.24
N SER A 229 -3.06 -3.32 -4.27
CA SER A 229 -3.25 -1.88 -4.35
C SER A 229 -4.73 -1.55 -4.21
N SER A 230 -5.06 -0.55 -3.40
CA SER A 230 -6.44 -0.12 -3.15
C SER A 230 -6.63 1.29 -3.68
N TRP A 231 -7.60 1.47 -4.57
CA TRP A 231 -7.81 2.70 -5.32
C TRP A 231 -9.24 3.20 -5.15
N ILE A 232 -9.40 4.51 -4.96
CA ILE A 232 -10.70 5.18 -4.96
C ILE A 232 -10.91 5.87 -6.29
N ASN A 233 -12.04 5.59 -6.94
CA ASN A 233 -12.44 6.25 -8.17
C ASN A 233 -13.16 7.56 -7.83
N ILE A 234 -12.58 8.69 -8.22
CA ILE A 234 -13.19 10.02 -8.07
C ILE A 234 -13.33 10.68 -9.44
N SER A 235 -14.30 11.58 -9.55
CA SER A 235 -14.33 12.53 -10.67
C SER A 235 -13.17 13.52 -10.53
N SER A 236 -12.53 13.92 -11.63
CA SER A 236 -11.51 14.98 -11.59
C SER A 236 -12.08 16.31 -11.10
N SER A 237 -13.38 16.58 -11.30
CA SER A 237 -14.05 17.79 -10.76
C SER A 237 -14.09 17.80 -9.22
N ALA A 238 -14.00 16.64 -8.57
CA ALA A 238 -14.02 16.52 -7.11
C ALA A 238 -12.78 17.11 -6.42
N LEU A 239 -11.74 17.46 -7.20
CA LEU A 239 -10.49 18.06 -6.74
C LEU A 239 -10.45 19.59 -6.94
N GLN A 240 -11.60 20.28 -6.93
CA GLN A 240 -11.80 21.73 -7.18
C GLN A 240 -10.65 22.65 -6.72
N GLU A 241 -10.44 23.80 -7.38
CA GLU A 241 -9.37 24.81 -7.10
C GLU A 241 -9.18 25.23 -5.62
N LYS A 242 -10.19 25.08 -4.76
CA LYS A 242 -10.07 25.33 -3.30
C LYS A 242 -9.30 24.24 -2.55
N ALA A 243 -9.21 23.04 -3.12
CA ALA A 243 -8.27 22.00 -2.74
C ALA A 243 -6.96 22.31 -3.47
N LYS A 244 -5.91 22.70 -2.75
CA LYS A 244 -4.56 22.88 -3.29
C LYS A 244 -4.05 21.53 -3.85
N SER A 245 -4.50 21.13 -5.03
CA SER A 245 -4.34 19.77 -5.55
C SER A 245 -3.15 19.67 -6.50
N PRO A 246 -2.19 18.77 -6.24
CA PRO A 246 -1.08 18.46 -7.15
C PRO A 246 -1.47 17.99 -8.55
N LEU A 247 -2.73 17.58 -8.71
CA LEU A 247 -3.17 16.72 -9.80
C LEU A 247 -3.88 17.52 -10.90
N ILE A 248 -4.07 18.83 -10.73
CA ILE A 248 -4.91 19.68 -11.60
C ILE A 248 -4.20 20.90 -12.17
N SER A 249 -3.11 21.42 -11.58
CA SER A 249 -2.44 22.60 -12.12
C SER A 249 -1.14 22.26 -12.86
N GLU A 250 -0.94 22.85 -14.05
CA GLU A 250 0.36 22.88 -14.73
C GLU A 250 1.35 23.84 -14.04
N ASP A 251 0.85 24.75 -13.20
CA ASP A 251 1.63 25.66 -12.37
C ASP A 251 1.35 25.45 -10.87
N SER A 252 2.41 25.48 -10.06
CA SER A 252 2.46 25.54 -8.57
C SER A 252 2.63 24.26 -7.75
N ALA A 253 3.86 24.11 -7.24
CA ALA A 253 4.20 23.79 -5.85
C ALA A 253 3.93 22.39 -5.28
N CYS A 254 3.34 21.46 -6.03
CA CYS A 254 3.12 20.10 -5.52
C CYS A 254 4.22 19.11 -5.94
N LEU A 255 4.73 18.37 -4.95
CA LEU A 255 5.90 17.50 -5.03
C LEU A 255 5.59 16.12 -5.67
N GLY A 256 4.81 16.10 -6.76
CA GLY A 256 4.41 14.88 -7.47
C GLY A 256 5.18 14.69 -8.78
N THR A 257 5.66 13.48 -9.05
CA THR A 257 6.22 13.08 -10.35
C THR A 257 5.22 12.19 -11.08
N THR A 258 4.84 12.58 -12.30
CA THR A 258 3.94 11.81 -13.16
C THR A 258 4.71 11.14 -14.29
N TYR A 259 4.42 9.86 -14.54
CA TYR A 259 5.03 9.08 -15.62
C TYR A 259 4.02 8.15 -16.29
N LYS A 260 4.34 7.71 -17.51
CA LYS A 260 3.56 6.69 -18.23
C LYS A 260 4.01 5.29 -17.79
N SER A 261 3.12 4.56 -17.12
CA SER A 261 3.36 3.16 -16.72
C SER A 261 2.96 2.15 -17.80
N ALA A 262 2.11 2.58 -18.73
CA ALA A 262 1.77 1.91 -19.98
C ALA A 262 1.34 3.00 -20.99
N LYS A 263 1.11 2.61 -22.26
CA LYS A 263 0.70 3.52 -23.35
C LYS A 263 -0.39 4.50 -22.90
N ASP A 264 -1.45 3.95 -22.32
CA ASP A 264 -2.67 4.70 -21.98
C ASP A 264 -2.85 4.87 -20.46
N VAL A 265 -1.79 4.70 -19.66
CA VAL A 265 -1.86 4.74 -18.18
C VAL A 265 -0.78 5.64 -17.59
N SER A 266 -1.19 6.76 -17.02
CA SER A 266 -0.33 7.69 -16.28
C SER A 266 -0.44 7.44 -14.78
N ARG A 267 0.68 7.50 -14.06
CA ARG A 267 0.75 7.34 -12.59
C ARG A 267 1.50 8.50 -11.97
N THR A 268 1.11 8.89 -10.77
CA THR A 268 1.75 9.97 -10.00
C THR A 268 2.21 9.44 -8.64
N PHE A 269 3.42 9.81 -8.24
CA PHE A 269 3.96 9.52 -6.90
C PHE A 269 4.63 10.76 -6.30
N CYS A 270 4.77 10.82 -4.97
CA CYS A 270 5.47 11.91 -4.29
C CYS A 270 7.00 11.78 -4.48
N ASN A 271 7.65 12.82 -4.98
CA ASN A 271 9.10 12.83 -5.24
C ASN A 271 9.96 12.88 -3.96
N VAL A 272 9.37 13.21 -2.80
CA VAL A 272 10.07 13.23 -1.51
C VAL A 272 9.97 11.90 -0.78
N CYS A 273 8.75 11.38 -0.57
CA CYS A 273 8.55 10.18 0.25
C CYS A 273 8.20 8.91 -0.54
N GLY A 274 8.06 8.99 -1.87
CA GLY A 274 7.77 7.85 -2.74
C GLY A 274 6.30 7.41 -2.80
N ALA A 275 5.43 8.04 -2.00
CA ALA A 275 4.02 7.70 -1.93
C ALA A 275 3.33 7.65 -3.29
N SER A 276 2.76 6.49 -3.64
CA SER A 276 1.83 6.41 -4.77
C SER A 276 0.63 7.31 -4.48
N VAL A 277 0.30 8.19 -5.43
CA VAL A 277 -0.76 9.20 -5.28
C VAL A 277 -1.97 8.84 -6.10
N SER A 278 -1.77 8.64 -7.40
CA SER A 278 -2.88 8.42 -8.30
C SER A 278 -2.47 7.65 -9.54
N TYR A 279 -3.47 7.16 -10.26
CA TYR A 279 -3.31 6.85 -11.67
C TYR A 279 -4.56 7.20 -12.47
N ARG A 280 -4.36 7.43 -13.77
CA ARG A 280 -5.39 7.80 -14.74
C ARG A 280 -5.19 6.97 -16.01
N ARG A 281 -6.29 6.51 -16.61
CA ARG A 281 -6.32 5.95 -17.95
C ARG A 281 -6.70 7.04 -18.95
N GLU A 282 -6.19 6.99 -20.17
CA GLU A 282 -6.62 7.94 -21.22
C GLU A 282 -8.08 7.72 -21.60
N GLU A 283 -8.49 6.46 -21.72
CA GLU A 283 -9.90 6.07 -21.72
C GLU A 283 -10.51 6.38 -20.35
N GLY A 284 -11.65 7.08 -20.32
CA GLY A 284 -12.25 7.54 -19.07
C GLY A 284 -11.51 8.70 -18.40
N ALA A 285 -10.94 9.64 -19.18
CA ALA A 285 -10.11 10.76 -18.70
C ALA A 285 -10.70 11.61 -17.55
N GLY A 286 -12.02 11.56 -17.32
CA GLY A 286 -12.70 12.20 -16.17
C GLY A 286 -12.56 11.44 -14.84
N VAL A 287 -12.12 10.18 -14.85
CA VAL A 287 -11.84 9.39 -13.64
C VAL A 287 -10.41 9.61 -13.20
N LEU A 288 -10.22 9.88 -11.91
CA LEU A 288 -8.93 9.78 -11.26
C LEU A 288 -8.99 8.73 -10.16
N LYS A 289 -8.00 7.82 -10.15
CA LYS A 289 -7.92 6.75 -9.17
C LYS A 289 -6.91 7.15 -8.10
N ILE A 290 -7.37 7.43 -6.88
CA ILE A 290 -6.54 7.90 -5.76
C ILE A 290 -6.13 6.74 -4.85
N ALA A 291 -4.87 6.76 -4.43
CA ALA A 291 -4.29 5.74 -3.56
C ALA A 291 -4.89 5.79 -2.15
N ALA A 292 -5.53 4.70 -1.72
CA ALA A 292 -6.31 4.68 -0.47
C ALA A 292 -5.46 4.88 0.79
N GLY A 293 -4.17 4.51 0.77
CA GLY A 293 -3.26 4.72 1.90
C GLY A 293 -3.02 6.20 2.25
N LEU A 294 -3.39 7.12 1.34
CA LEU A 294 -3.29 8.57 1.57
C LEU A 294 -4.47 9.14 2.33
N LEU A 295 -5.60 8.44 2.40
CA LEU A 295 -6.83 9.00 2.95
C LEU A 295 -6.74 9.25 4.46
N GLU A 296 -7.41 10.29 4.92
CA GLU A 296 -7.62 10.60 6.34
C GLU A 296 -9.13 10.62 6.60
N GLY A 297 -9.68 9.44 6.88
CA GLY A 297 -11.10 9.26 7.22
C GLY A 297 -11.29 8.59 8.57
N ARG A 298 -12.55 8.25 8.87
CA ARG A 298 -12.90 7.40 10.01
C ARG A 298 -12.37 5.98 9.75
N GLY A 299 -11.18 5.73 10.27
CA GLY A 299 -10.42 4.52 9.98
C GLY A 299 -9.66 4.58 8.66
N SER A 300 -8.74 3.64 8.46
CA SER A 300 -7.89 3.58 7.28
C SER A 300 -8.61 3.22 5.99
N ARG A 301 -9.77 2.55 6.08
CA ARG A 301 -10.63 2.24 4.92
C ARG A 301 -11.59 3.38 4.57
N ALA A 302 -11.73 4.38 5.44
CA ALA A 302 -12.58 5.56 5.25
C ALA A 302 -14.02 5.22 4.81
N GLU A 303 -14.62 4.19 5.40
CA GLU A 303 -15.91 3.62 4.97
C GLU A 303 -17.10 4.57 5.12
N SER A 304 -16.96 5.69 5.87
CA SER A 304 -17.98 6.75 5.88
C SER A 304 -18.09 7.47 4.53
N ARG A 305 -17.02 7.50 3.73
CA ARG A 305 -16.96 8.19 2.43
C ARG A 305 -16.74 7.26 1.25
N ILE A 306 -16.27 6.04 1.50
CA ILE A 306 -15.93 5.05 0.48
C ILE A 306 -16.86 3.84 0.58
N GLU A 307 -17.40 3.40 -0.56
CA GLU A 307 -18.03 2.09 -0.70
C GLU A 307 -17.05 1.15 -1.40
N TRP A 308 -16.55 0.16 -0.66
CA TRP A 308 -15.63 -0.85 -1.19
C TRP A 308 -16.38 -1.92 -1.96
N ILE A 309 -15.91 -2.19 -3.17
CA ILE A 309 -16.44 -3.21 -4.05
C ILE A 309 -16.01 -4.58 -3.52
N LYS A 310 -16.97 -5.49 -3.38
CA LYS A 310 -16.79 -6.84 -2.84
C LYS A 310 -16.17 -7.82 -3.85
N GLU A 311 -15.22 -7.34 -4.63
CA GLU A 311 -14.50 -8.11 -5.65
C GLU A 311 -13.09 -7.55 -5.79
N VAL A 312 -12.11 -8.45 -5.89
CA VAL A 312 -10.72 -8.11 -6.18
C VAL A 312 -10.50 -8.20 -7.68
N HIS A 313 -10.00 -7.11 -8.28
CA HIS A 313 -9.78 -7.01 -9.72
C HIS A 313 -8.45 -7.62 -10.13
N GLU A 314 -8.44 -8.35 -11.27
CA GLU A 314 -7.25 -8.91 -11.94
C GLU A 314 -6.59 -10.06 -11.15
N THR A 315 -7.39 -10.91 -10.50
CA THR A 315 -6.90 -12.01 -9.64
C THR A 315 -6.11 -13.08 -10.38
N GLU A 316 -6.34 -13.24 -11.68
CA GLU A 316 -5.58 -14.12 -12.56
C GLU A 316 -4.10 -13.71 -12.71
N TYR A 317 -3.75 -12.46 -12.38
CA TYR A 317 -2.37 -11.94 -12.39
C TYR A 317 -1.68 -11.95 -11.02
N ALA A 318 -2.32 -12.54 -10.01
CA ALA A 318 -1.77 -12.60 -8.66
C ALA A 318 -0.43 -13.36 -8.63
N ARG A 319 0.58 -12.76 -7.98
CA ARG A 319 1.90 -13.40 -7.75
C ARG A 319 2.06 -14.01 -6.37
N LEU A 320 1.12 -13.73 -5.47
CA LEU A 320 1.00 -14.34 -4.15
C LEU A 320 -0.42 -14.95 -4.05
N PRO A 321 -0.71 -16.05 -4.78
CA PRO A 321 -2.06 -16.58 -4.92
C PRO A 321 -2.74 -16.95 -3.60
N GLN A 322 -2.04 -17.52 -2.61
CA GLN A 322 -2.65 -17.85 -1.30
C GLN A 322 -3.02 -16.58 -0.54
N ALA A 323 -2.14 -15.58 -0.50
CA ALA A 323 -2.43 -14.29 0.13
C ALA A 323 -3.54 -13.52 -0.59
N THR A 324 -3.55 -13.52 -1.93
CA THR A 324 -4.60 -12.89 -2.73
C THR A 324 -5.95 -13.58 -2.54
N GLN A 325 -5.99 -14.92 -2.53
CA GLN A 325 -7.23 -15.67 -2.29
C GLN A 325 -7.80 -15.38 -0.90
N ALA A 326 -6.95 -15.38 0.13
CA ALA A 326 -7.34 -15.03 1.49
C ALA A 326 -7.98 -13.63 1.55
N PHE A 327 -7.33 -12.65 0.93
CA PHE A 327 -7.84 -11.29 0.87
C PHE A 327 -9.16 -11.18 0.09
N ALA A 328 -9.27 -11.85 -1.06
CA ALA A 328 -10.50 -11.84 -1.88
C ALA A 328 -11.70 -12.40 -1.12
N LEU A 329 -11.51 -13.55 -0.43
CA LEU A 329 -12.54 -14.11 0.45
C LEU A 329 -12.90 -13.16 1.60
N GLY A 330 -11.91 -12.47 2.18
CA GLY A 330 -12.17 -11.46 3.20
C GLY A 330 -12.96 -10.26 2.69
N VAL A 331 -12.67 -9.79 1.48
CA VAL A 331 -13.39 -8.70 0.80
C VAL A 331 -14.83 -9.08 0.48
N GLU A 332 -15.07 -10.31 0.00
CA GLU A 332 -16.41 -10.83 -0.28
C GLU A 332 -17.27 -10.92 0.99
N ASN A 333 -16.67 -11.37 2.09
CA ASN A 333 -17.35 -11.59 3.37
C ASN A 333 -17.45 -10.33 4.25
N ALA A 334 -16.75 -9.24 3.92
CA ALA A 334 -16.87 -7.98 4.64
C ALA A 334 -18.30 -7.43 4.47
N GLY A 335 -19.11 -7.49 5.53
CA GLY A 335 -20.51 -7.07 5.58
C GLY A 335 -20.79 -6.30 6.86
#